data_AF-A0A0B1NWA8-F1
#
_entry.id   AF-A0A0B1NWA8-F1
#
_cell.length_a   1.000
_cell.length_b   1.000
_cell.length_c   1.000
_cell.angle_alpha   90.00
_cell.angle_beta   90.00
_cell.angle_gamma   90.00
#
_symmetry.space_group_name_H-M   'P 1'
#
loop_
_entity.id
_entity.type
_entity.pdbx_description
1 polymer ?
#
loop_
_entity_poly.entity_id
_entity_poly.type
_entity_poly.pdbx_seq_one_letter_code
_entity_poly.pdbx_strand_id
1 'polypeptide(L)'
;MDTKLVKAVNSQRLNLLCSHGGIELLPEICLRVTELLIDSDSKAVGRLQLASKSFFALIKFHEKSVTKTVSKNYHNFEIVNGSEKFVFSFHHGLDIEELERYTYPWVSEMKFRKTIVEFLVKHEITEMAGTIDGWPSLNVCKKELQFKLNWFKSRALFLLFRLSDSVTGLYTTDTIRDQQSKFLHSLSTKELAFIGVMVEVMGHNFFIITKRTMLKYNPAQSNSHESSRSNSVSENQAGAISDLNDNWIRETMCVFEDLVQRYGPYFAWAYLEGSRDRLSKSSQWARCKIREGIANMNAFELGYTMSYASLQSVVWRAFRQKQGCGSASTWNFAKGLVEKEMKVCPNDVY
;
A
#
# COMPACT_ATOMS: atom_id res chain seq x y z
N MET A 1 70.66 2.31 19.81
CA MET A 1 69.91 1.91 18.60
C MET A 1 68.88 0.87 19.00
N ASP A 2 67.62 1.18 18.67
CA ASP A 2 66.43 0.31 18.60
C ASP A 2 65.90 -0.41 19.86
N THR A 3 65.35 0.39 20.75
CA THR A 3 64.03 0.11 21.35
C THR A 3 62.92 0.54 20.38
N LYS A 4 62.25 -0.40 19.70
CA LYS A 4 61.00 -0.12 18.99
C LYS A 4 59.96 -1.23 19.17
N LEU A 5 58.92 -0.84 19.92
CA LEU A 5 57.51 -1.04 19.60
C LEU A 5 57.02 -2.50 19.50
N VAL A 6 56.96 -3.17 20.64
CA VAL A 6 55.75 -3.94 20.94
C VAL A 6 54.67 -2.91 21.27
N LYS A 7 54.02 -2.40 20.22
CA LYS A 7 52.77 -1.64 20.37
C LYS A 7 51.74 -2.62 20.92
N ALA A 8 51.58 -2.61 22.24
CA ALA A 8 50.33 -2.95 22.87
C ALA A 8 49.23 -2.25 22.07
N VAL A 9 48.39 -3.05 21.42
CA VAL A 9 47.10 -2.60 20.93
C VAL A 9 46.32 -2.25 22.20
N ASN A 10 46.52 -1.02 22.67
CA ASN A 10 45.63 -0.38 23.62
C ASN A 10 44.29 -0.32 22.90
N SER A 11 43.47 -1.34 23.13
CA SER A 11 42.04 -1.33 22.91
C SER A 11 41.51 -0.05 23.54
N GLN A 12 41.28 0.96 22.70
CA GLN A 12 40.48 2.13 23.04
C GLN A 12 39.21 1.58 23.71
N ARG A 13 39.01 1.86 25.01
CA ARG A 13 37.79 1.49 25.72
C ARG A 13 36.60 1.97 24.89
N LEU A 14 35.89 1.03 24.29
CA LEU A 14 34.65 1.31 23.59
C LEU A 14 33.64 1.54 24.72
N ASN A 15 33.25 2.79 24.96
CA ASN A 15 32.19 3.15 25.92
C ASN A 15 30.82 2.62 25.42
N LEU A 16 30.68 1.30 25.40
CA LEU A 16 29.45 0.55 25.19
C LEU A 16 28.61 0.64 26.47
N LEU A 17 27.52 -0.13 26.54
CA LEU A 17 26.65 -0.14 27.71
C LEU A 17 27.44 -0.68 28.92
N CYS A 18 27.72 0.19 29.90
CA CYS A 18 28.43 -0.15 31.13
C CYS A 18 27.47 -0.31 32.31
N SER A 19 27.66 -1.35 33.11
CA SER A 19 27.01 -1.46 34.41
C SER A 19 27.57 -0.45 35.42
N HIS A 20 26.84 -0.23 36.52
CA HIS A 20 27.30 0.58 37.64
C HIS A 20 28.61 0.06 38.26
N GLY A 21 28.94 -1.22 38.08
CA GLY A 21 30.19 -1.85 38.50
C GLY A 21 31.33 -1.77 37.48
N GLY A 22 31.16 -1.05 36.37
CA GLY A 22 32.19 -0.88 35.34
C GLY A 22 32.33 -2.05 34.35
N ILE A 23 31.44 -3.05 34.40
CA ILE A 23 31.40 -4.14 33.42
C ILE A 23 30.82 -3.58 32.11
N GLU A 24 31.60 -3.63 31.04
CA GLU A 24 31.19 -3.25 29.68
C GLU A 24 30.56 -4.46 28.96
N LEU A 25 29.42 -4.24 28.30
CA LEU A 25 28.83 -5.27 27.46
C LEU A 25 29.68 -5.49 26.19
N LEU A 26 29.89 -6.75 25.84
CA LEU A 26 30.56 -7.14 24.60
C LEU A 26 29.81 -6.60 23.37
N PRO A 27 30.54 -6.20 22.30
CA PRO A 27 29.93 -5.73 21.05
C PRO A 27 28.89 -6.70 20.48
N GLU A 28 29.14 -8.01 20.55
CA GLU A 28 28.25 -9.05 20.03
C GLU A 28 26.92 -9.08 20.78
N ILE A 29 26.95 -8.86 22.11
CA ILE A 29 25.74 -8.78 22.93
C ILE A 29 24.98 -7.50 22.59
N CYS A 30 25.69 -6.38 22.43
CA CYS A 30 25.10 -5.10 22.01
C CYS A 30 24.38 -5.21 20.65
N LEU A 31 25.01 -5.88 19.69
CA LEU A 31 24.40 -6.16 18.38
C LEU A 31 23.20 -7.09 18.49
N ARG A 32 23.27 -8.14 19.33
CA ARG A 32 22.14 -9.05 19.54
C ARG A 32 20.94 -8.36 20.20
N VAL A 33 21.17 -7.48 21.17
CA VAL A 33 20.13 -6.61 21.75
C VAL A 33 19.52 -5.72 20.67
N THR A 34 20.35 -5.18 19.78
CA THR A 34 19.90 -4.33 18.67
C THR A 34 19.03 -5.12 17.69
N GLU A 35 19.43 -6.34 17.32
CA GLU A 35 18.62 -7.26 16.49
C GLU A 35 17.24 -7.51 17.11
N LEU A 36 17.20 -7.87 18.40
CA LEU A 36 15.94 -8.13 19.12
C LEU A 36 15.08 -6.87 19.24
N LEU A 37 15.71 -5.70 19.44
CA LEU A 37 15.01 -4.43 19.50
C LEU A 37 14.37 -4.09 18.15
N ILE A 38 15.10 -4.23 17.04
CA ILE A 38 14.56 -4.01 15.69
C ILE A 38 13.42 -4.98 15.40
N ASP A 39 13.56 -6.21 15.89
CA ASP A 39 12.55 -7.24 15.71
C ASP A 39 11.25 -6.89 16.46
N SER A 40 11.35 -6.28 17.63
CA SER A 40 10.21 -5.90 18.47
C SER A 40 9.63 -4.52 18.13
N ASP A 41 10.48 -3.50 18.04
CA ASP A 41 10.17 -2.11 17.72
C ASP A 41 11.31 -1.46 16.92
N SER A 42 11.16 -1.48 15.58
CA SER A 42 12.14 -0.88 14.66
C SER A 42 12.31 0.63 14.85
N LYS A 43 11.34 1.34 15.44
CA LYS A 43 11.43 2.78 15.68
C LYS A 43 12.30 3.11 16.91
N ALA A 44 12.45 2.18 17.83
CA ALA A 44 13.27 2.35 19.04
C ALA A 44 14.78 2.42 18.75
N VAL A 45 15.23 1.96 17.58
CA VAL A 45 16.65 2.01 17.19
C VAL A 45 17.19 3.43 17.17
N GLY A 46 16.38 4.41 16.74
CA GLY A 46 16.78 5.82 16.75
C GLY A 46 17.09 6.31 18.17
N ARG A 47 16.37 5.81 19.18
CA ARG A 47 16.67 6.13 20.59
C ARG A 47 17.93 5.41 21.07
N LEU A 48 18.12 4.18 20.65
CA LEU A 48 19.31 3.39 20.97
C LEU A 48 20.59 4.02 20.38
N GLN A 49 20.48 4.61 19.19
CA GLN A 49 21.53 5.42 18.55
C GLN A 49 21.95 6.64 19.37
N LEU A 50 21.10 7.15 20.25
CA LEU A 50 21.39 8.31 21.10
C LEU A 50 22.05 7.93 22.43
N ALA A 51 22.16 6.63 22.76
CA ALA A 51 22.64 6.19 24.07
C ALA A 51 24.12 6.52 24.31
N SER A 52 25.00 6.27 23.34
CA SER A 52 26.41 6.67 23.38
C SER A 52 27.03 6.76 21.98
N LYS A 53 28.10 7.56 21.83
CA LYS A 53 28.82 7.69 20.55
C LYS A 53 29.43 6.35 20.08
N SER A 54 29.97 5.57 21.02
CA SER A 54 30.57 4.27 20.70
C SER A 54 29.50 3.25 20.30
N PHE A 55 28.34 3.27 20.97
CA PHE A 55 27.21 2.41 20.63
C PHE A 55 26.62 2.77 19.26
N PHE A 56 26.45 4.08 18.98
CA PHE A 56 26.06 4.58 17.66
C PHE A 56 27.01 4.09 16.56
N ALA A 57 28.32 4.24 16.75
CA ALA A 57 29.31 3.81 15.78
C ALA A 57 29.24 2.29 15.53
N LEU A 58 29.09 1.50 16.59
CA LEU A 58 28.95 0.04 16.50
C LEU A 58 27.71 -0.34 15.67
N ILE A 59 26.53 0.14 16.04
CA ILE A 59 25.29 -0.25 15.35
C ILE A 59 25.19 0.32 13.94
N LYS A 60 25.81 1.49 13.67
CA LYS A 60 25.83 2.05 12.31
C LYS A 60 26.78 1.26 11.41
N PHE A 61 27.95 0.88 11.92
CA PHE A 61 28.91 0.05 11.19
C PHE A 61 28.33 -1.33 10.83
N HIS A 62 27.55 -1.93 11.73
CA HIS A 62 26.95 -3.25 11.53
C HIS A 62 25.51 -3.23 10.99
N GLU A 63 24.96 -2.07 10.61
CA GLU A 63 23.54 -1.90 10.22
C GLU A 63 23.11 -2.90 9.14
N LYS A 64 23.88 -3.02 8.05
CA LYS A 64 23.57 -3.95 6.95
C LYS A 64 23.58 -5.42 7.40
N SER A 65 24.46 -5.78 8.32
CA SER A 65 24.55 -7.16 8.83
C SER A 65 23.36 -7.49 9.73
N VAL A 66 23.08 -6.62 10.71
CA VAL A 66 21.98 -6.74 11.66
C VAL A 66 20.64 -6.81 10.94
N THR A 67 20.36 -5.86 10.05
CA THR A 67 19.09 -5.80 9.31
C THR A 67 18.92 -6.95 8.32
N LYS A 68 20.02 -7.43 7.71
CA LYS A 68 20.00 -8.65 6.90
C LYS A 68 19.67 -9.89 7.74
N THR A 69 20.18 -10.00 8.96
CA THR A 69 19.82 -11.08 9.88
C THR A 69 18.35 -10.99 10.27
N VAL A 70 17.86 -9.80 10.67
CA VAL A 70 16.45 -9.60 11.02
C VAL A 70 15.54 -9.96 9.84
N SER A 71 15.84 -9.49 8.63
CA SER A 71 15.01 -9.77 7.45
C SER A 71 14.95 -11.23 7.03
N LYS A 72 15.96 -12.06 7.35
CA LYS A 72 15.89 -13.52 7.12
C LYS A 72 14.75 -14.18 7.90
N ASN A 73 14.37 -13.63 9.05
CA ASN A 73 13.25 -14.13 9.84
C ASN A 73 11.89 -13.71 9.24
N TYR A 74 11.87 -12.88 8.20
CA TYR A 74 10.68 -12.39 7.52
C TYR A 74 10.72 -12.77 6.04
N HIS A 75 10.44 -14.05 5.73
CA HIS A 75 10.15 -14.49 4.36
C HIS A 75 9.08 -13.61 3.69
N ASN A 76 8.21 -13.02 4.50
CA ASN A 76 7.10 -12.17 4.05
C ASN A 76 7.53 -10.72 3.73
N PHE A 77 8.82 -10.37 3.70
CA PHE A 77 9.23 -9.08 3.12
C PHE A 77 9.19 -9.10 1.58
N GLU A 78 9.19 -10.28 0.97
CA GLU A 78 9.03 -10.42 -0.47
C GLU A 78 7.66 -9.93 -0.95
N ILE A 79 6.60 -10.14 -0.16
CA ILE A 79 5.24 -9.70 -0.51
C ILE A 79 5.04 -8.17 -0.44
N VAL A 80 6.04 -7.42 0.04
CA VAL A 80 6.01 -5.94 0.16
C VAL A 80 7.15 -5.25 -0.59
N ASN A 81 7.75 -5.96 -1.54
CA ASN A 81 8.83 -5.45 -2.40
C ASN A 81 10.18 -5.26 -1.69
N GLY A 82 10.44 -6.01 -0.61
CA GLY A 82 11.70 -5.93 0.15
C GLY A 82 12.94 -6.47 -0.57
N SER A 83 12.80 -7.06 -1.75
CA SER A 83 13.94 -7.49 -2.57
C SER A 83 14.62 -6.33 -3.29
N GLU A 84 13.91 -5.22 -3.53
CA GLU A 84 14.43 -4.08 -4.29
C GLU A 84 15.56 -3.37 -3.54
N LYS A 85 16.49 -2.80 -4.29
CA LYS A 85 17.64 -2.08 -3.74
C LYS A 85 17.20 -0.80 -3.02
N PHE A 86 16.23 -0.11 -3.60
CA PHE A 86 15.65 1.11 -3.07
C PHE A 86 14.13 0.98 -3.10
N VAL A 87 13.48 1.48 -2.05
CA VAL A 87 12.02 1.51 -1.94
C VAL A 87 11.58 2.87 -1.43
N PHE A 88 10.33 3.22 -1.71
CA PHE A 88 9.72 4.47 -1.29
C PHE A 88 9.33 4.43 0.21
N SER A 89 9.73 5.41 1.02
CA SER A 89 9.29 5.51 2.41
C SER A 89 7.89 6.09 2.53
N PHE A 90 7.02 5.48 3.35
CA PHE A 90 5.71 6.06 3.67
C PHE A 90 5.62 6.58 5.13
N HIS A 91 6.66 6.41 5.95
CA HIS A 91 6.65 6.72 7.39
C HIS A 91 6.79 8.19 7.76
N HIS A 92 7.50 9.01 6.99
CA HIS A 92 7.89 10.37 7.41
C HIS A 92 7.07 11.50 6.80
N GLY A 93 5.84 11.20 6.38
CA GLY A 93 4.90 12.23 5.94
C GLY A 93 5.32 12.84 4.60
N LEU A 94 5.04 12.11 3.52
CA LEU A 94 4.90 12.63 2.15
C LEU A 94 6.17 13.17 1.48
N ASP A 95 7.24 13.38 2.23
CA ASP A 95 8.55 13.62 1.66
C ASP A 95 9.07 12.31 1.08
N ILE A 96 9.33 12.35 -0.22
CA ILE A 96 9.80 11.23 -1.03
C ILE A 96 11.22 10.89 -0.54
N GLU A 97 11.33 9.99 0.42
CA GLU A 97 12.60 9.52 0.93
C GLU A 97 12.87 8.10 0.38
N GLU A 98 13.99 7.97 -0.32
CA GLU A 98 14.47 6.67 -0.80
C GLU A 98 15.11 5.90 0.35
N LEU A 99 14.66 4.65 0.57
CA LEU A 99 15.26 3.79 1.58
C LEU A 99 16.12 2.73 0.92
N GLU A 100 17.42 2.74 1.20
CA GLU A 100 18.32 1.66 0.80
C GLU A 100 18.00 0.39 1.59
N ARG A 101 17.99 -0.75 0.88
CA ARG A 101 17.83 -2.08 1.45
C ARG A 101 18.86 -2.34 2.55
N TYR A 102 18.43 -3.04 3.60
CA TYR A 102 19.24 -3.38 4.78
C TYR A 102 19.70 -2.15 5.58
N THR A 103 18.80 -1.18 5.73
CA THR A 103 18.90 -0.09 6.70
C THR A 103 17.82 -0.22 7.76
N TYR A 104 17.99 0.40 8.93
CA TYR A 104 16.98 0.37 9.99
C TYR A 104 15.64 0.98 9.55
N PRO A 105 15.61 2.14 8.85
CA PRO A 105 14.38 2.67 8.29
C PRO A 105 13.72 1.71 7.30
N TRP A 106 14.51 1.03 6.46
CA TRP A 106 13.99 0.03 5.53
C TRP A 106 13.28 -1.14 6.23
N VAL A 107 13.83 -1.69 7.33
CA VAL A 107 13.13 -2.74 8.10
C VAL A 107 11.81 -2.22 8.67
N SER A 108 11.80 -1.01 9.20
CA SER A 108 10.59 -0.37 9.72
C SER A 108 9.53 -0.16 8.64
N GLU A 109 9.95 0.23 7.44
CA GLU A 109 9.08 0.37 6.26
C GLU A 109 8.51 -0.99 5.82
N MET A 110 9.33 -2.04 5.71
CA MET A 110 8.85 -3.37 5.31
C MET A 110 7.83 -3.95 6.30
N LYS A 111 8.07 -3.78 7.61
CA LYS A 111 7.10 -4.18 8.64
C LYS A 111 5.79 -3.42 8.51
N PHE A 112 5.86 -2.12 8.25
CA PHE A 112 4.67 -1.28 8.08
C PHE A 112 3.88 -1.64 6.82
N ARG A 113 4.54 -1.83 5.68
CA ARG A 113 3.91 -2.33 4.46
C ARG A 113 3.25 -3.69 4.68
N LYS A 114 3.86 -4.56 5.47
CA LYS A 114 3.27 -5.87 5.83
C LYS A 114 1.95 -5.67 6.57
N THR A 115 1.91 -4.79 7.58
CA THR A 115 0.66 -4.43 8.28
C THR A 115 -0.40 -3.87 7.32
N ILE A 116 -0.01 -3.06 6.35
CA ILE A 116 -0.92 -2.55 5.30
C ILE A 116 -1.52 -3.69 4.47
N VAL A 117 -0.69 -4.65 4.03
CA VAL A 117 -1.17 -5.81 3.27
C VAL A 117 -2.12 -6.65 4.12
N GLU A 118 -1.76 -6.96 5.36
CA GLU A 118 -2.59 -7.75 6.27
C GLU A 118 -3.94 -7.09 6.54
N PHE A 119 -3.97 -5.76 6.66
CA PHE A 119 -5.20 -4.98 6.77
C PHE A 119 -6.04 -5.08 5.50
N LEU A 120 -5.47 -4.72 4.34
CA LEU A 120 -6.22 -4.62 3.09
C LEU A 120 -6.76 -5.97 2.63
N VAL A 121 -5.99 -7.06 2.79
CA VAL A 121 -6.42 -8.43 2.42
C VAL A 121 -7.72 -8.83 3.14
N LYS A 122 -7.92 -8.35 4.38
CA LYS A 122 -9.08 -8.64 5.23
C LYS A 122 -10.18 -7.59 5.15
N HIS A 123 -9.90 -6.43 4.55
CA HIS A 123 -10.82 -5.30 4.52
C HIS A 123 -11.87 -5.45 3.41
N GLU A 124 -13.10 -4.96 3.63
CA GLU A 124 -14.21 -5.05 2.67
C GLU A 124 -13.92 -4.34 1.32
N ILE A 125 -12.93 -3.43 1.28
CA ILE A 125 -12.47 -2.78 0.05
C ILE A 125 -11.90 -3.78 -0.96
N THR A 126 -11.36 -4.91 -0.49
CA THR A 126 -10.79 -5.95 -1.36
C THR A 126 -11.70 -7.18 -1.43
N GLU A 127 -12.94 -7.08 -0.96
CA GLU A 127 -13.86 -8.21 -0.96
C GLU A 127 -14.24 -8.60 -2.39
N MET A 128 -14.11 -9.89 -2.69
CA MET A 128 -14.28 -10.42 -4.04
C MET A 128 -15.40 -11.45 -4.11
N ALA A 129 -15.73 -12.12 -3.01
CA ALA A 129 -16.67 -13.23 -3.06
C ALA A 129 -18.11 -12.73 -3.18
N GLY A 130 -18.76 -13.05 -4.31
CA GLY A 130 -20.21 -12.86 -4.48
C GLY A 130 -20.67 -11.41 -4.68
N THR A 131 -19.74 -10.45 -4.78
CA THR A 131 -20.04 -9.02 -4.95
C THR A 131 -20.08 -8.57 -6.41
N ILE A 132 -19.32 -9.21 -7.32
CA ILE A 132 -19.29 -8.86 -8.75
C ILE A 132 -19.68 -10.09 -9.57
N ASP A 133 -20.95 -10.18 -9.98
CA ASP A 133 -21.49 -11.20 -10.90
C ASP A 133 -21.21 -12.66 -10.48
N GLY A 134 -21.08 -12.93 -9.17
CA GLY A 134 -20.76 -14.29 -8.67
C GLY A 134 -19.31 -14.74 -8.93
N TRP A 135 -18.40 -13.83 -9.25
CA TRP A 135 -16.96 -14.08 -9.31
C TRP A 135 -16.34 -14.07 -7.90
N PRO A 136 -15.24 -14.80 -7.63
CA PRO A 136 -14.69 -15.90 -8.44
C PRO A 136 -15.61 -17.13 -8.48
N SER A 137 -15.63 -17.80 -9.64
CA SER A 137 -16.46 -18.98 -9.95
C SER A 137 -15.80 -20.32 -9.60
N LEU A 138 -14.81 -20.31 -8.71
CA LEU A 138 -14.05 -21.50 -8.33
C LEU A 138 -14.91 -22.47 -7.52
N ASN A 139 -15.12 -23.68 -8.04
CA ASN A 139 -15.84 -24.75 -7.34
C ASN A 139 -14.93 -25.45 -6.32
N VAL A 140 -14.62 -24.77 -5.22
CA VAL A 140 -13.78 -25.27 -4.12
C VAL A 140 -14.44 -24.94 -2.78
N CYS A 141 -13.99 -25.58 -1.70
CA CYS A 141 -14.53 -25.30 -0.37
C CYS A 141 -14.19 -23.86 0.07
N LYS A 142 -15.02 -23.26 0.96
CA LYS A 142 -14.86 -21.87 1.42
C LYS A 142 -13.47 -21.55 1.98
N LYS A 143 -12.87 -22.49 2.71
CA LYS A 143 -11.53 -22.30 3.30
C LYS A 143 -10.45 -22.20 2.21
N GLU A 144 -10.51 -23.09 1.22
CA GLU A 144 -9.58 -23.09 0.09
C GLU A 144 -9.78 -21.84 -0.78
N LEU A 145 -11.04 -21.43 -1.01
CA LEU A 145 -11.33 -20.20 -1.72
C LEU A 145 -10.71 -18.98 -1.03
N GLN A 146 -10.86 -18.88 0.30
CA GLN A 146 -10.27 -17.79 1.07
C GLN A 146 -8.75 -17.77 0.97
N PHE A 147 -8.10 -18.94 1.02
CA PHE A 147 -6.65 -19.05 0.84
C PHE A 147 -6.22 -18.52 -0.54
N LYS A 148 -6.88 -18.99 -1.61
CA LYS A 148 -6.60 -18.57 -2.99
C LYS A 148 -6.84 -17.07 -3.21
N LEU A 149 -7.90 -16.53 -2.60
CA LEU A 149 -8.19 -15.09 -2.61
C LEU A 149 -7.11 -14.29 -1.88
N ASN A 150 -6.70 -14.71 -0.69
CA ASN A 150 -5.65 -14.04 0.07
C ASN A 150 -4.33 -14.02 -0.70
N TRP A 151 -3.97 -15.15 -1.31
CA TRP A 151 -2.78 -15.24 -2.17
C TRP A 151 -2.84 -14.25 -3.33
N PHE A 152 -3.96 -14.19 -4.04
CA PHE A 152 -4.17 -13.23 -5.13
C PHE A 152 -4.06 -11.78 -4.64
N LYS A 153 -4.78 -11.43 -3.57
CA LYS A 153 -4.78 -10.09 -2.98
C LYS A 153 -3.36 -9.67 -2.59
N SER A 154 -2.62 -10.53 -1.88
CA SER A 154 -1.22 -10.27 -1.52
C SER A 154 -0.34 -10.04 -2.75
N ARG A 155 -0.51 -10.85 -3.81
CA ARG A 155 0.29 -10.71 -5.04
C ARG A 155 -0.05 -9.44 -5.82
N ALA A 156 -1.32 -9.06 -5.88
CA ALA A 156 -1.74 -7.82 -6.54
C ALA A 156 -1.26 -6.58 -5.76
N LEU A 157 -1.35 -6.59 -4.43
CA LEU A 157 -0.84 -5.52 -3.57
C LEU A 157 0.70 -5.38 -3.67
N PHE A 158 1.43 -6.50 -3.78
CA PHE A 158 2.85 -6.50 -4.08
C PHE A 158 3.17 -5.77 -5.40
N LEU A 159 2.40 -6.04 -6.46
CA LEU A 159 2.59 -5.38 -7.75
C LEU A 159 2.28 -3.88 -7.68
N LEU A 160 1.29 -3.47 -6.87
CA LEU A 160 1.01 -2.06 -6.61
C LEU A 160 2.15 -1.37 -5.84
N PHE A 161 2.81 -2.05 -4.90
CA PHE A 161 4.03 -1.52 -4.28
C PHE A 161 5.16 -1.35 -5.30
N ARG A 162 5.37 -2.31 -6.21
CA ARG A 162 6.36 -2.17 -7.28
C ARG A 162 6.07 -0.99 -8.19
N LEU A 163 4.80 -0.78 -8.54
CA LEU A 163 4.38 0.36 -9.34
C LEU A 163 4.68 1.69 -8.63
N SER A 164 4.36 1.81 -7.34
CA SER A 164 4.68 3.01 -6.56
C SER A 164 6.19 3.20 -6.37
N ASP A 165 6.95 2.12 -6.17
CA ASP A 165 8.40 2.18 -5.99
C ASP A 165 9.14 2.49 -7.30
N SER A 166 8.54 2.22 -8.47
CA SER A 166 9.19 2.48 -9.77
C SER A 166 9.49 3.95 -10.05
N VAL A 167 8.87 4.86 -9.30
CA VAL A 167 9.04 6.32 -9.41
C VAL A 167 9.83 6.92 -8.27
N THR A 168 10.47 6.08 -7.46
CA THR A 168 11.38 6.52 -6.38
C THR A 168 12.45 7.43 -6.97
N GLY A 169 12.66 8.60 -6.34
CA GLY A 169 13.63 9.60 -6.80
C GLY A 169 13.15 10.56 -7.90
N LEU A 170 11.90 10.43 -8.36
CA LEU A 170 11.30 11.31 -9.35
C LEU A 170 10.40 12.35 -8.68
N TYR A 171 10.47 13.59 -9.17
CA TYR A 171 9.80 14.74 -8.54
C TYR A 171 8.75 15.41 -9.43
N THR A 172 8.82 15.23 -10.75
CA THR A 172 7.87 15.87 -11.68
C THR A 172 6.75 14.92 -12.07
N THR A 173 5.52 15.41 -12.18
CA THR A 173 4.37 14.59 -12.56
C THR A 173 4.59 13.88 -13.89
N ASP A 174 5.18 14.56 -14.87
CA ASP A 174 5.41 14.03 -16.22
C ASP A 174 6.37 12.83 -16.19
N THR A 175 7.50 12.95 -15.48
CA THR A 175 8.48 11.86 -15.36
C THR A 175 7.93 10.69 -14.55
N ILE A 176 7.19 10.98 -13.48
CA ILE A 176 6.48 9.96 -12.68
C ILE A 176 5.51 9.17 -13.56
N ARG A 177 4.67 9.87 -14.35
CA ARG A 177 3.66 9.22 -15.21
C ARG A 177 4.29 8.43 -16.35
N ASP A 178 5.33 8.95 -17.00
CA ASP A 178 6.07 8.23 -18.03
C ASP A 178 6.70 6.94 -17.48
N GLN A 179 7.34 7.04 -16.30
CA GLN A 179 7.96 5.88 -15.66
C GLN A 179 6.94 4.83 -15.21
N GLN A 180 5.79 5.24 -14.65
CA GLN A 180 4.69 4.32 -14.32
C GLN A 180 4.13 3.64 -15.58
N SER A 181 3.96 4.39 -16.67
CA SER A 181 3.53 3.83 -17.95
C SER A 181 4.52 2.79 -18.47
N LYS A 182 5.83 3.10 -18.46
CA LYS A 182 6.89 2.15 -18.84
C LYS A 182 6.89 0.90 -17.99
N PHE A 183 6.74 1.05 -16.67
CA PHE A 183 6.63 -0.08 -15.75
C PHE A 183 5.43 -0.97 -16.11
N LEU A 184 4.24 -0.40 -16.30
CA LEU A 184 3.05 -1.16 -16.68
C LEU A 184 3.23 -1.88 -18.01
N HIS A 185 3.83 -1.24 -19.01
CA HIS A 185 4.14 -1.91 -20.29
C HIS A 185 5.20 -3.00 -20.17
N SER A 186 6.04 -2.99 -19.13
CA SER A 186 7.03 -4.05 -18.87
C SER A 186 6.41 -5.31 -18.24
N LEU A 187 5.28 -5.18 -17.53
CA LEU A 187 4.62 -6.28 -16.82
C LEU A 187 4.08 -7.35 -17.77
N SER A 188 4.13 -8.62 -17.34
CA SER A 188 3.48 -9.70 -18.08
C SER A 188 1.96 -9.53 -18.15
N THR A 189 1.32 -10.22 -19.10
CA THR A 189 -0.15 -10.23 -19.23
C THR A 189 -0.84 -10.67 -17.94
N LYS A 190 -0.21 -11.58 -17.19
CA LYS A 190 -0.71 -12.05 -15.89
C LYS A 190 -0.67 -10.97 -14.83
N GLU A 191 0.46 -10.29 -14.69
CA GLU A 191 0.64 -9.21 -13.71
C GLU A 191 -0.29 -8.03 -14.01
N LEU A 192 -0.48 -7.69 -15.29
CA LEU A 192 -1.44 -6.67 -15.71
C LEU A 192 -2.89 -7.05 -15.32
N ALA A 193 -3.29 -8.31 -15.52
CA ALA A 193 -4.59 -8.78 -15.06
C ALA A 193 -4.73 -8.67 -13.53
N PHE A 194 -3.67 -8.98 -12.78
CA PHE A 194 -3.70 -8.91 -11.32
C PHE A 194 -3.92 -7.49 -10.81
N ILE A 195 -3.15 -6.53 -11.32
CA ILE A 195 -3.32 -5.11 -10.95
C ILE A 195 -4.70 -4.61 -11.40
N GLY A 196 -5.06 -4.86 -12.67
CA GLY A 196 -6.30 -4.35 -13.25
C GLY A 196 -7.54 -4.84 -12.50
N VAL A 197 -7.62 -6.15 -12.24
CA VAL A 197 -8.73 -6.75 -11.49
C VAL A 197 -8.77 -6.26 -10.05
N MET A 198 -7.62 -6.20 -9.36
CA MET A 198 -7.56 -5.75 -7.98
C MET A 198 -8.05 -4.31 -7.81
N VAL A 199 -7.61 -3.39 -8.68
CA VAL A 199 -7.96 -1.98 -8.60
C VAL A 199 -9.44 -1.77 -8.94
N GLU A 200 -9.97 -2.49 -9.92
CA GLU A 200 -11.40 -2.44 -10.26
C GLU A 200 -12.28 -2.94 -9.09
N VAL A 201 -11.88 -4.03 -8.43
CA VAL A 201 -12.54 -4.53 -7.21
C VAL A 201 -12.52 -3.47 -6.12
N MET A 202 -11.38 -2.82 -5.91
CA MET A 202 -11.25 -1.76 -4.92
C MET A 202 -12.12 -0.54 -5.24
N GLY A 203 -12.20 -0.12 -6.50
CA GLY A 203 -13.09 0.95 -6.94
C GLY A 203 -14.56 0.60 -6.76
N HIS A 204 -14.97 -0.58 -7.21
CA HIS A 204 -16.36 -1.04 -7.04
C HIS A 204 -16.77 -1.09 -5.56
N ASN A 205 -15.92 -1.65 -4.70
CA ASN A 205 -16.20 -1.69 -3.27
C ASN A 205 -16.15 -0.29 -2.64
N PHE A 206 -15.28 0.61 -3.11
CA PHE A 206 -15.28 2.01 -2.70
C PHE A 206 -16.64 2.67 -2.98
N PHE A 207 -17.20 2.45 -4.17
CA PHE A 207 -18.52 2.94 -4.53
C PHE A 207 -19.60 2.41 -3.57
N ILE A 208 -19.62 1.09 -3.33
CA ILE A 208 -20.59 0.46 -2.42
C ILE A 208 -20.48 1.03 -1.00
N ILE A 209 -19.27 1.09 -0.44
CA ILE A 209 -19.00 1.55 0.92
C ILE A 209 -19.42 3.01 1.07
N THR A 210 -19.05 3.86 0.10
CA THR A 210 -19.37 5.29 0.11
C THR A 210 -20.88 5.51 0.00
N LYS A 211 -21.55 4.83 -0.92
CA LYS A 211 -23.01 4.88 -1.08
C LYS A 211 -23.73 4.44 0.20
N ARG A 212 -23.31 3.32 0.80
CA ARG A 212 -23.84 2.83 2.08
C ARG A 212 -23.64 3.84 3.21
N THR A 213 -22.49 4.52 3.24
CA THR A 213 -22.17 5.52 4.26
C THR A 213 -23.06 6.76 4.10
N MET A 214 -23.23 7.26 2.89
CA MET A 214 -24.10 8.42 2.61
C MET A 214 -25.56 8.16 3.00
N LEU A 215 -26.07 6.96 2.72
CA LEU A 215 -27.43 6.56 3.12
C LEU A 215 -27.61 6.53 4.65
N LYS A 216 -26.58 6.15 5.41
CA LYS A 216 -26.63 6.16 6.88
C LYS A 216 -26.60 7.57 7.48
N TYR A 217 -26.04 8.55 6.78
CA TYR A 217 -25.94 9.93 7.25
C TYR A 217 -27.13 10.82 6.85
N ASN A 218 -28.07 10.33 6.05
CA ASN A 218 -29.37 10.98 5.83
C ASN A 218 -30.38 10.50 6.88
N PRO A 219 -30.63 11.22 7.99
CA PRO A 219 -31.52 10.78 9.07
C PRO A 219 -32.99 11.11 8.78
N ALA A 220 -33.34 11.40 7.53
CA ALA A 220 -34.71 11.70 7.13
C ALA A 220 -35.48 10.39 6.84
N GLN A 221 -35.65 9.54 7.86
CA GLN A 221 -36.77 8.57 8.00
C GLN A 221 -36.61 7.66 9.24
N SER A 222 -36.23 8.22 10.38
CA SER A 222 -36.49 7.57 11.67
C SER A 222 -37.01 8.58 12.68
N ASN A 223 -38.32 8.89 12.57
CA ASN A 223 -39.30 8.81 13.64
C ASN A 223 -40.62 9.49 13.23
N SER A 224 -41.69 8.74 13.44
CA SER A 224 -43.10 9.07 13.31
C SER A 224 -43.53 10.25 14.20
N HIS A 225 -44.39 11.13 13.67
CA HIS A 225 -45.67 11.46 14.30
C HIS A 225 -46.66 12.07 13.29
N GLU A 226 -47.91 11.69 13.46
CA GLU A 226 -49.11 12.07 12.72
C GLU A 226 -49.24 13.57 12.42
N SER A 227 -49.62 13.89 11.19
CA SER A 227 -50.61 14.96 10.90
C SER A 227 -50.90 14.96 9.39
N SER A 228 -52.08 14.47 9.06
CA SER A 228 -52.86 14.74 7.85
C SER A 228 -52.48 16.01 7.08
N ARG A 229 -52.05 15.85 5.82
CA ARG A 229 -52.66 16.50 4.65
C ARG A 229 -51.99 16.04 3.36
N SER A 230 -52.82 15.51 2.48
CA SER A 230 -52.62 15.34 1.05
C SER A 230 -51.86 16.50 0.41
N ASN A 231 -50.74 16.19 -0.25
CA ASN A 231 -50.37 16.75 -1.54
C ASN A 231 -49.33 15.83 -2.20
N SER A 232 -49.69 15.33 -3.38
CA SER A 232 -48.86 14.54 -4.28
C SER A 232 -47.63 15.34 -4.69
N VAL A 233 -46.49 15.06 -4.06
CA VAL A 233 -45.17 15.53 -4.51
C VAL A 233 -44.50 14.37 -5.24
N SER A 234 -44.41 14.57 -6.55
CA SER A 234 -43.79 13.76 -7.60
C SER A 234 -42.62 12.86 -7.13
N GLU A 235 -42.75 11.55 -7.35
CA GLU A 235 -41.67 10.53 -7.28
C GLU A 235 -40.44 10.87 -8.16
N ASN A 236 -40.54 11.88 -9.03
CA ASN A 236 -39.47 12.29 -9.95
C ASN A 236 -38.32 13.10 -9.31
N GLN A 237 -38.44 13.59 -8.06
CA GLN A 237 -37.33 14.30 -7.40
C GLN A 237 -36.39 13.38 -6.60
N ALA A 238 -36.84 12.19 -6.20
CA ALA A 238 -35.99 11.22 -5.51
C ALA A 238 -34.95 10.58 -6.44
N GLY A 239 -35.29 10.37 -7.72
CA GLY A 239 -34.37 9.87 -8.74
C GLY A 239 -33.23 10.85 -9.04
N ALA A 240 -33.54 12.14 -9.22
CA ALA A 240 -32.54 13.16 -9.56
C ALA A 240 -31.47 13.37 -8.47
N ILE A 241 -31.84 13.29 -7.18
CA ILE A 241 -30.90 13.41 -6.06
C ILE A 241 -30.05 12.14 -5.90
N SER A 242 -30.64 10.96 -6.13
CA SER A 242 -29.90 9.69 -6.15
C SER A 242 -28.88 9.64 -7.30
N ASP A 243 -29.25 10.11 -8.49
CA ASP A 243 -28.41 10.10 -9.67
C ASP A 243 -27.25 11.12 -9.59
N LEU A 244 -27.52 12.32 -9.02
CA LEU A 244 -26.47 13.32 -8.74
C LEU A 244 -25.45 12.82 -7.71
N ASN A 245 -25.91 12.08 -6.69
CA ASN A 245 -25.02 11.49 -5.69
C ASN A 245 -24.20 10.33 -6.27
N ASP A 246 -24.81 9.48 -7.10
CA ASP A 246 -24.12 8.36 -7.75
C ASP A 246 -23.04 8.84 -8.72
N ASN A 247 -23.26 9.94 -9.46
CA ASN A 247 -22.25 10.51 -10.36
C ASN A 247 -21.01 10.99 -9.59
N TRP A 248 -21.20 11.75 -8.50
CA TRP A 248 -20.08 12.20 -7.67
C TRP A 248 -19.31 11.03 -7.03
N ILE A 249 -20.01 9.96 -6.60
CA ILE A 249 -19.35 8.77 -6.06
C ILE A 249 -18.55 8.06 -7.17
N ARG A 250 -19.06 7.98 -8.40
CA ARG A 250 -18.34 7.39 -9.54
C ARG A 250 -17.10 8.18 -9.93
N GLU A 251 -17.19 9.50 -9.97
CA GLU A 251 -16.05 10.38 -10.21
C GLU A 251 -14.97 10.19 -9.13
N THR A 252 -15.40 10.18 -7.86
CA THR A 252 -14.51 9.95 -6.73
C THR A 252 -13.88 8.55 -6.77
N MET A 253 -14.62 7.54 -7.22
CA MET A 253 -14.13 6.17 -7.44
C MET A 253 -13.03 6.14 -8.51
N CYS A 254 -13.23 6.79 -9.65
CA CYS A 254 -12.22 6.88 -10.71
C CYS A 254 -10.92 7.54 -10.21
N VAL A 255 -11.06 8.61 -9.42
CA VAL A 255 -9.92 9.27 -8.77
C VAL A 255 -9.25 8.34 -7.75
N PHE A 256 -10.04 7.62 -6.95
CA PHE A 256 -9.52 6.67 -5.96
C PHE A 256 -8.70 5.56 -6.63
N GLU A 257 -9.18 4.96 -7.72
CA GLU A 257 -8.47 3.93 -8.47
C GLU A 257 -7.11 4.42 -8.99
N ASP A 258 -7.07 5.60 -9.62
CA ASP A 258 -5.81 6.19 -10.10
C ASP A 258 -4.83 6.47 -8.95
N LEU A 259 -5.33 6.95 -7.80
CA LEU A 259 -4.50 7.23 -6.63
C LEU A 259 -3.96 5.95 -5.98
N VAL A 260 -4.74 4.86 -5.95
CA VAL A 260 -4.26 3.55 -5.48
C VAL A 260 -3.12 3.04 -6.37
N GLN A 261 -3.21 3.24 -7.68
CA GLN A 261 -2.14 2.86 -8.60
C GLN A 261 -0.93 3.78 -8.49
N ARG A 262 -1.17 5.08 -8.28
CA ARG A 262 -0.10 6.08 -8.21
C ARG A 262 0.73 5.97 -6.94
N TYR A 263 0.07 5.79 -5.80
CA TYR A 263 0.69 5.82 -4.47
C TYR A 263 0.72 4.44 -3.79
N GLY A 264 0.22 3.40 -4.47
CA GLY A 264 0.23 2.03 -4.00
C GLY A 264 -0.75 1.75 -2.85
N PRO A 265 -0.60 0.59 -2.18
CA PRO A 265 -1.48 0.16 -1.09
C PRO A 265 -1.53 1.12 0.10
N TYR A 266 -0.47 1.91 0.31
CA TYR A 266 -0.42 2.91 1.37
C TYR A 266 -1.56 3.92 1.26
N PHE A 267 -1.89 4.39 0.05
CA PHE A 267 -2.99 5.34 -0.14
C PHE A 267 -4.34 4.76 0.28
N ALA A 268 -4.65 3.53 -0.13
CA ALA A 268 -5.89 2.86 0.26
C ALA A 268 -5.97 2.71 1.79
N TRP A 269 -4.88 2.25 2.42
CA TRP A 269 -4.82 2.12 3.88
C TRP A 269 -4.99 3.47 4.59
N ALA A 270 -4.27 4.51 4.15
CA ALA A 270 -4.34 5.84 4.75
C ALA A 270 -5.75 6.45 4.66
N TYR A 271 -6.45 6.22 3.55
CA TYR A 271 -7.83 6.66 3.37
C TYR A 271 -8.80 5.90 4.29
N LEU A 272 -8.66 4.57 4.38
CA LEU A 272 -9.59 3.69 5.08
C LEU A 272 -9.37 3.63 6.59
N GLU A 273 -8.14 3.38 7.05
CA GLU A 273 -7.80 3.31 8.48
C GLU A 273 -8.02 4.68 9.14
N GLY A 274 -7.72 5.75 8.41
CA GLY A 274 -7.95 7.14 8.80
C GLY A 274 -9.42 7.56 8.97
N SER A 275 -10.37 6.68 8.64
CA SER A 275 -11.78 6.91 8.99
C SER A 275 -12.03 6.80 10.51
N ARG A 276 -11.19 6.07 11.24
CA ARG A 276 -11.29 5.86 12.70
C ARG A 276 -10.67 7.01 13.50
N ASP A 277 -9.57 7.57 13.00
CA ASP A 277 -8.94 8.79 13.54
C ASP A 277 -8.76 9.82 12.41
N ARG A 278 -9.81 10.63 12.22
CA ARG A 278 -9.88 11.66 11.16
C ARG A 278 -8.81 12.74 11.30
N LEU A 279 -8.13 12.81 12.44
CA LEU A 279 -7.08 13.78 12.74
C LEU A 279 -5.68 13.24 12.42
N SER A 280 -5.55 11.96 12.06
CA SER A 280 -4.26 11.42 11.65
C SER A 280 -3.76 12.08 10.36
N LYS A 281 -2.46 12.41 10.33
CA LYS A 281 -1.81 13.07 9.18
C LYS A 281 -2.00 12.29 7.87
N SER A 282 -1.92 10.95 7.93
CA SER A 282 -2.11 10.07 6.76
C SER A 282 -3.53 10.16 6.20
N SER A 283 -4.55 10.21 7.06
CA SER A 283 -5.95 10.35 6.62
C SER A 283 -6.19 11.69 5.94
N GLN A 284 -5.69 12.77 6.55
CA GLN A 284 -5.83 14.11 6.00
C GLN A 284 -5.17 14.20 4.63
N TRP A 285 -3.96 13.65 4.49
CA TRP A 285 -3.29 13.57 3.20
C TRP A 285 -4.11 12.83 2.15
N ALA A 286 -4.60 11.62 2.45
CA ALA A 286 -5.35 10.84 1.48
C ALA A 286 -6.63 11.57 1.01
N ARG A 287 -7.33 12.26 1.93
CA ARG A 287 -8.48 13.11 1.61
C ARG A 287 -8.10 14.35 0.79
N CYS A 288 -6.97 14.98 1.09
CA CYS A 288 -6.44 16.07 0.25
C CYS A 288 -6.17 15.56 -1.17
N LYS A 289 -5.57 14.38 -1.34
CA LYS A 289 -5.32 13.80 -2.66
C LYS A 289 -6.58 13.47 -3.45
N ILE A 290 -7.64 12.98 -2.78
CA ILE A 290 -8.95 12.82 -3.44
C ILE A 290 -9.49 14.17 -3.91
N ARG A 291 -9.48 15.20 -3.07
CA ARG A 291 -9.96 16.55 -3.44
C ARG A 291 -9.16 17.15 -4.58
N GLU A 292 -7.83 17.06 -4.53
CA GLU A 292 -6.94 17.48 -5.63
C GLU A 292 -7.25 16.72 -6.93
N GLY A 293 -7.47 15.40 -6.86
CA GLY A 293 -7.83 14.59 -8.01
C GLY A 293 -9.15 14.99 -8.65
N ILE A 294 -10.19 15.23 -7.85
CA ILE A 294 -11.49 15.71 -8.33
C ILE A 294 -11.34 17.11 -8.96
N ALA A 295 -10.61 18.01 -8.32
CA ALA A 295 -10.35 19.35 -8.87
C ALA A 295 -9.62 19.29 -10.23
N ASN A 296 -8.63 18.40 -10.37
CA ASN A 296 -7.91 18.19 -11.62
C ASN A 296 -8.79 17.58 -12.71
N MET A 297 -9.67 16.64 -12.35
CA MET A 297 -10.63 16.05 -13.29
C MET A 297 -11.60 17.11 -13.80
N ASN A 298 -12.19 17.92 -12.90
CA ASN A 298 -13.07 19.03 -13.28
C ASN A 298 -12.36 20.08 -14.13
N ALA A 299 -11.10 20.41 -13.80
CA ALA A 299 -10.29 21.34 -14.59
C ALA A 299 -10.02 20.81 -16.01
N PHE A 300 -9.82 19.51 -16.16
CA PHE A 300 -9.69 18.87 -17.47
C PHE A 300 -10.99 18.89 -18.27
N GLU A 301 -12.11 18.53 -17.65
CA GLU A 301 -13.43 18.54 -18.32
C GLU A 301 -13.84 19.93 -18.78
N LEU A 302 -13.44 20.97 -18.05
CA LEU A 302 -13.63 22.38 -18.42
C LEU A 302 -12.58 22.91 -19.42
N GLY A 303 -11.63 22.06 -19.84
CA GLY A 303 -10.60 22.43 -20.82
C GLY A 303 -9.48 23.34 -20.28
N TYR A 304 -9.38 23.51 -18.97
CA TYR A 304 -8.38 24.37 -18.34
C TYR A 304 -6.99 23.73 -18.23
N THR A 305 -6.91 22.40 -18.26
CA THR A 305 -5.64 21.68 -18.13
C THR A 305 -5.60 20.47 -19.05
N MET A 306 -4.42 20.12 -19.58
CA MET A 306 -4.19 18.81 -20.19
C MET A 306 -4.18 17.73 -19.11
N SER A 307 -4.85 16.60 -19.31
CA SER A 307 -4.86 15.48 -18.36
C SER A 307 -4.02 14.31 -18.81
N TYR A 308 -3.53 13.55 -17.82
CA TYR A 308 -2.98 12.23 -18.03
C TYR A 308 -4.11 11.21 -18.12
N ALA A 309 -3.98 10.23 -19.01
CA ALA A 309 -4.83 9.04 -18.96
C ALA A 309 -4.70 8.39 -17.58
N SER A 310 -5.83 7.97 -17.00
CA SER A 310 -5.80 7.22 -15.73
C SER A 310 -4.89 6.00 -15.86
N LEU A 311 -4.14 5.68 -14.80
CA LEU A 311 -3.28 4.49 -14.82
C LEU A 311 -4.09 3.22 -15.09
N GLN A 312 -5.36 3.17 -14.67
CA GLN A 312 -6.25 2.05 -14.95
C GLN A 312 -6.51 1.92 -16.45
N SER A 313 -6.68 3.03 -17.17
CA SER A 313 -6.76 3.02 -18.64
C SER A 313 -5.46 2.53 -19.28
N VAL A 314 -4.30 2.88 -18.71
CA VAL A 314 -2.98 2.41 -19.17
C VAL A 314 -2.83 0.91 -18.96
N VAL A 315 -3.21 0.38 -17.78
CA VAL A 315 -3.23 -1.05 -17.48
C VAL A 315 -4.07 -1.80 -18.51
N TRP A 316 -5.31 -1.35 -18.75
CA TRP A 316 -6.20 -2.03 -19.70
C TRP A 316 -5.71 -1.94 -21.15
N ARG A 317 -5.11 -0.82 -21.55
CA ARG A 317 -4.50 -0.68 -22.87
C ARG A 317 -3.33 -1.65 -23.04
N ALA A 318 -2.41 -1.69 -22.09
CA ALA A 318 -1.26 -2.60 -22.12
C ALA A 318 -1.70 -4.06 -22.11
N PHE A 319 -2.69 -4.41 -21.29
CA PHE A 319 -3.25 -5.76 -21.22
C PHE A 319 -3.87 -6.17 -22.56
N ARG A 320 -4.71 -5.32 -23.16
CA ARG A 320 -5.34 -5.60 -24.47
C ARG A 320 -4.31 -5.80 -25.57
N GLN A 321 -3.29 -4.94 -25.62
CA GLN A 321 -2.21 -5.06 -26.61
C GLN A 321 -1.48 -6.39 -26.51
N LYS A 322 -1.23 -6.89 -25.29
CA LYS A 322 -0.52 -8.16 -25.06
C LYS A 322 -1.40 -9.40 -25.21
N GLN A 323 -2.66 -9.32 -24.78
CA GLN A 323 -3.60 -10.44 -24.82
C GLN A 323 -4.30 -10.58 -26.19
N GLY A 324 -4.35 -9.52 -26.99
CA GLY A 324 -5.04 -9.51 -28.29
C GLY A 324 -6.57 -9.51 -28.15
N CYS A 325 -7.12 -8.93 -27.09
CA CYS A 325 -8.57 -8.90 -26.84
C CYS A 325 -9.19 -7.51 -27.06
N GLY A 326 -10.48 -7.49 -27.44
CA GLY A 326 -11.24 -6.25 -27.62
C GLY A 326 -11.80 -5.68 -26.31
N SER A 327 -12.13 -4.38 -26.31
CA SER A 327 -12.57 -3.63 -25.12
C SER A 327 -13.67 -4.32 -24.31
N ALA A 328 -14.74 -4.78 -24.95
CA ALA A 328 -15.89 -5.42 -24.28
C ALA A 328 -15.55 -6.75 -23.58
N SER A 329 -14.49 -7.44 -24.01
CA SER A 329 -14.10 -8.75 -23.47
C SER A 329 -12.97 -8.69 -22.43
N THR A 330 -12.29 -7.54 -22.32
CA THR A 330 -11.08 -7.35 -21.50
C THR A 330 -11.25 -7.83 -20.06
N TRP A 331 -12.35 -7.41 -19.42
CA TRP A 331 -12.66 -7.76 -18.04
C TRP A 331 -12.81 -9.27 -17.83
N ASN A 332 -13.57 -9.93 -18.72
CA ASN A 332 -13.82 -11.37 -18.62
C ASN A 332 -12.55 -12.18 -18.85
N PHE A 333 -11.69 -11.77 -19.80
CA PHE A 333 -10.39 -12.40 -20.00
C PHE A 333 -9.47 -12.23 -18.80
N ALA A 334 -9.40 -11.02 -18.22
CA ALA A 334 -8.57 -10.75 -17.05
C ALA A 334 -9.03 -11.57 -15.83
N LYS A 335 -10.34 -11.60 -15.54
CA LYS A 335 -10.94 -12.43 -14.49
C LYS A 335 -10.62 -13.92 -14.68
N GLY A 336 -10.81 -14.43 -15.90
CA GLY A 336 -10.52 -15.83 -16.22
C GLY A 336 -9.03 -16.18 -16.05
N LEU A 337 -8.13 -15.25 -16.38
CA LEU A 337 -6.71 -15.42 -16.16
C LEU A 337 -6.38 -15.45 -14.66
N VAL A 338 -6.91 -14.52 -13.88
CA VAL A 338 -6.72 -14.48 -12.42
C VAL A 338 -7.20 -15.78 -11.76
N GLU A 339 -8.38 -16.27 -12.12
CA GLU A 339 -8.88 -17.54 -11.61
C GLU A 339 -7.99 -18.72 -11.99
N LYS A 340 -7.47 -18.74 -13.23
CA LYS A 340 -6.54 -19.78 -13.67
C LYS A 340 -5.27 -19.78 -12.82
N GLU A 341 -4.72 -18.61 -12.50
CA GLU A 341 -3.55 -18.52 -11.62
C GLU A 341 -3.89 -18.91 -10.17
N MET A 342 -5.07 -18.53 -9.66
CA MET A 342 -5.56 -18.99 -8.36
C MET A 342 -5.69 -20.53 -8.28
N LYS A 343 -6.01 -21.22 -9.38
CA LYS A 343 -6.06 -22.69 -9.41
C LYS A 343 -4.68 -23.32 -9.23
N VAL A 344 -3.64 -22.69 -9.79
CA VAL A 344 -2.25 -23.19 -9.80
C VAL A 344 -1.42 -22.62 -8.64
N CYS A 345 -2.03 -21.82 -7.75
CA CYS A 345 -1.30 -21.23 -6.63
C CYS A 345 -0.61 -22.31 -5.77
N PRO A 346 0.65 -22.14 -5.37
CA PRO A 346 1.33 -23.12 -4.53
C PRO A 346 0.63 -23.20 -3.17
N ASN A 347 0.47 -24.41 -2.64
CA ASN A 347 -0.12 -24.63 -1.31
C ASN A 347 0.81 -24.16 -0.17
N ASP A 348 2.07 -23.85 -0.47
CA ASP A 348 3.15 -23.67 0.51
C ASP A 348 3.55 -22.21 0.78
N VAL A 349 2.78 -21.21 0.31
CA VAL A 349 3.12 -19.80 0.55
C VAL A 349 2.23 -19.24 1.66
N TYR A 350 2.54 -19.55 2.92
CA TYR A 350 2.40 -18.68 4.10
C TYR A 350 3.24 -19.17 5.28
#